data_AF-A0A836SM54-F1
#
_entry.id   AF-A0A836SM54-F1
#
_cell.length_a   1.000
_cell.length_b   1.000
_cell.length_c   1.000
_cell.angle_alpha   90.00
_cell.angle_beta   90.00
_cell.angle_gamma   90.00
#
_symmetry.space_group_name_H-M   'P 1'
#
loop_
_entity.id
_entity.type
_entity.pdbx_description
1 polymer ?
#
loop_
_entity_poly.entity_id
_entity_poly.type
_entity_poly.pdbx_seq_one_letter_code
_entity_poly.pdbx_strand_id
1 'polypeptide(L)'
;MQENFIAMKEQQPIQSKQLLYHFLQKQNAERDVYHDLMPFKVKEILLIATLYDAFSIEREGRFVDEIFGEFHQLNLISLPRITGVSTKEEVLEQLAKKQFDLVIIIAGMDKSKPKLFSKIIKQNNPLIPIYLLLNNNKDIHYYSQHLSDRFIERTFVWNGDSSIFLAMVKHLEDRVNVENDTKTGIIKVVLLVEDSEKYYSRYLPVLYHVILEQTRRIITEVKSDELYKILRLRARPRVILVSNYEDAVRIAQKYEKHLLALITDVKFMRNGVMDKKAGFELTRLLRSRNKNLPVIIQSSDNTNRAEADLLETTFIDKNSQNLLQEIKFFLRNYLGFGKFIFRTHTGEAITAAANIDEFMNLIKKVPIDSLKYHGERNHFSLWLMAQGEITIAKIIQPILVTDFSSEEAFRNYLLYTLINYRNEIKRGRLVPFSEADLLDETNVVNLASGNLGGKGRGLVFINTLLYNINFRKLIKGIKIRMPRTAIIGTDEFELFLEYNNFLGTIYKKENSKINVSE
;
A
#
# COMPACT_ATOMS: atom_id res chain seq x y z
N MET A 1 -22.85 3.60 -24.01
CA MET A 1 -22.78 3.81 -22.54
C MET A 1 -22.83 2.54 -21.66
N GLN A 2 -22.98 1.32 -22.21
CA GLN A 2 -22.62 0.05 -21.54
C GLN A 2 -21.25 -0.50 -21.99
N GLU A 3 -20.69 0.03 -23.07
CA GLU A 3 -19.48 -0.50 -23.72
C GLU A 3 -18.18 -0.21 -22.93
N ASN A 4 -18.11 0.89 -22.18
CA ASN A 4 -16.91 1.24 -21.42
C ASN A 4 -16.68 0.36 -20.18
N PHE A 5 -17.71 -0.31 -19.66
CA PHE A 5 -17.55 -1.32 -18.61
C PHE A 5 -17.03 -2.67 -19.17
N ILE A 6 -17.19 -2.90 -20.47
CA ILE A 6 -16.86 -4.16 -21.15
C ILE A 6 -15.46 -4.08 -21.82
N ALA A 7 -15.02 -2.87 -22.20
CA ALA A 7 -13.80 -2.66 -22.97
C ALA A 7 -12.48 -3.07 -22.28
N MET A 8 -12.46 -3.32 -20.96
CA MET A 8 -11.26 -3.83 -20.28
C MET A 8 -11.14 -5.37 -20.25
N LYS A 9 -12.03 -6.12 -20.92
CA LYS A 9 -11.89 -7.58 -21.08
C LYS A 9 -12.33 -8.04 -22.47
N GLU A 10 -11.52 -7.74 -23.49
CA GLU A 10 -11.44 -8.63 -24.65
C GLU A 10 -10.62 -9.87 -24.26
N GLN A 11 -11.26 -10.79 -23.54
CA GLN A 11 -10.71 -12.13 -23.35
C GLN A 11 -11.05 -12.98 -24.58
N GLN A 12 -10.01 -13.64 -25.12
CA GLN A 12 -10.11 -14.65 -26.17
C GLN A 12 -11.21 -15.69 -25.85
N PRO A 13 -11.84 -16.31 -26.87
CA PRO A 13 -12.90 -17.28 -26.65
C PRO A 13 -12.40 -18.43 -25.76
N ILE A 14 -13.04 -18.59 -24.61
CA ILE A 14 -12.68 -19.58 -23.58
C ILE A 14 -12.82 -20.98 -24.18
N GLN A 15 -11.70 -21.67 -24.42
CA GLN A 15 -11.72 -23.09 -24.78
C GLN A 15 -12.11 -23.92 -23.55
N SER A 16 -13.03 -24.87 -23.75
CA SER A 16 -13.65 -25.70 -22.69
C SER A 16 -12.66 -26.45 -21.79
N LYS A 17 -11.40 -26.64 -22.23
CA LYS A 17 -10.35 -27.38 -21.50
C LYS A 17 -9.67 -26.60 -20.37
N GLN A 18 -10.01 -25.33 -20.13
CA GLN A 18 -9.35 -24.49 -19.12
C GLN A 18 -10.30 -23.90 -18.07
N LEU A 19 -11.53 -24.42 -17.93
CA LEU A 19 -12.53 -23.86 -17.01
C LEU A 19 -12.04 -23.78 -15.55
N LEU A 20 -11.35 -24.82 -15.05
CA LEU A 20 -10.76 -24.81 -13.71
C LEU A 20 -9.64 -23.75 -13.58
N TYR A 21 -8.78 -23.66 -14.58
CA TYR A 21 -7.70 -22.66 -14.63
C TYR A 21 -8.27 -21.24 -14.62
N HIS A 22 -9.27 -20.95 -15.46
CA HIS A 22 -9.95 -19.65 -15.50
C HIS A 22 -10.75 -19.36 -14.22
N PHE A 23 -11.35 -20.38 -13.60
CA PHE A 23 -12.04 -20.25 -12.31
C PHE A 23 -11.08 -19.90 -11.18
N LEU A 24 -9.98 -20.65 -11.06
CA LEU A 24 -8.93 -20.40 -10.07
C LEU A 24 -8.22 -19.07 -10.33
N GLN A 25 -7.87 -18.75 -11.58
CA GLN A 25 -7.35 -17.42 -11.91
C GLN A 25 -8.35 -16.33 -11.57
N LYS A 26 -9.65 -16.48 -11.80
CA LYS A 26 -10.59 -15.40 -11.48
C LYS A 26 -10.79 -15.22 -9.98
N GLN A 27 -10.75 -16.31 -9.19
CA GLN A 27 -10.82 -16.24 -7.73
C GLN A 27 -9.50 -15.80 -7.09
N ASN A 28 -8.37 -16.20 -7.66
CA ASN A 28 -7.05 -15.93 -7.12
C ASN A 28 -6.35 -14.75 -7.81
N ALA A 29 -6.83 -14.19 -8.92
CA ALA A 29 -6.14 -13.10 -9.64
C ALA A 29 -5.87 -11.90 -8.74
N GLU A 30 -6.80 -11.55 -7.85
CA GLU A 30 -6.56 -10.50 -6.86
C GLU A 30 -5.48 -10.92 -5.85
N ARG A 31 -5.44 -12.21 -5.44
CA ARG A 31 -4.46 -12.77 -4.50
C ARG A 31 -3.05 -12.88 -5.11
N ASP A 32 -2.97 -13.42 -6.32
CA ASP A 32 -1.74 -13.68 -7.07
C ASP A 32 -1.00 -12.38 -7.36
N VAL A 33 -1.72 -11.30 -7.70
CA VAL A 33 -1.13 -9.97 -7.84
C VAL A 33 -0.39 -9.55 -6.56
N TYR A 34 -0.95 -9.78 -5.38
CA TYR A 34 -0.26 -9.46 -4.12
C TYR A 34 0.88 -10.42 -3.76
N HIS A 35 0.82 -11.68 -4.22
CA HIS A 35 1.93 -12.63 -4.08
C HIS A 35 3.17 -12.16 -4.84
N ASP A 36 2.96 -11.59 -6.03
CA ASP A 36 4.02 -11.10 -6.92
C ASP A 36 4.60 -9.75 -6.49
N LEU A 37 4.06 -9.12 -5.44
CA LEU A 37 4.59 -7.87 -4.88
C LEU A 37 5.72 -8.10 -3.88
N MET A 38 6.67 -7.17 -3.86
CA MET A 38 7.85 -7.19 -2.98
C MET A 38 8.61 -8.53 -2.99
N PRO A 39 9.00 -9.06 -4.17
CA PRO A 39 9.73 -10.32 -4.25
C PRO A 39 11.07 -10.26 -3.49
N PHE A 40 11.73 -9.09 -3.48
CA PHE A 40 12.93 -8.87 -2.67
C PHE A 40 12.56 -8.38 -1.27
N LYS A 41 13.12 -9.04 -0.26
CA LYS A 41 13.03 -8.69 1.16
C LYS A 41 14.40 -8.79 1.78
N VAL A 42 14.75 -7.80 2.60
CA VAL A 42 15.98 -7.86 3.39
C VAL A 42 15.76 -8.87 4.51
N LYS A 43 16.53 -9.95 4.53
CA LYS A 43 16.45 -11.03 5.52
C LYS A 43 17.71 -11.11 6.38
N GLU A 44 18.88 -10.81 5.82
CA GLU A 44 20.16 -10.88 6.53
C GLU A 44 20.88 -9.53 6.43
N ILE A 45 21.15 -8.92 7.59
CA ILE A 45 21.88 -7.64 7.72
C ILE A 45 23.21 -7.89 8.42
N LEU A 46 24.31 -7.46 7.81
CA LEU A 46 25.61 -7.37 8.48
C LEU A 46 25.76 -5.96 9.07
N LEU A 47 25.82 -5.85 10.38
CA LEU A 47 26.02 -4.59 11.08
C LEU A 47 27.48 -4.49 11.52
N ILE A 48 28.20 -3.50 11.00
CA ILE A 48 29.59 -3.22 11.35
C ILE A 48 29.62 -2.03 12.30
N ALA A 49 29.94 -2.29 13.57
CA ALA A 49 29.92 -1.28 14.62
C ALA A 49 30.93 -1.63 15.72
N THR A 50 31.45 -0.62 16.43
CA THR A 50 32.13 -0.91 17.70
C THR A 50 31.09 -1.20 18.79
N LEU A 51 31.53 -1.84 19.88
CA LEU A 51 30.66 -2.06 21.04
C LEU A 51 30.10 -0.75 21.61
N TYR A 52 30.92 0.31 21.59
CA TYR A 52 30.48 1.64 22.01
C TYR A 52 29.44 2.23 21.07
N ASP A 53 29.60 2.08 19.75
CA ASP A 53 28.61 2.57 18.79
C ASP A 53 27.26 1.86 18.98
N ALA A 54 27.28 0.53 19.12
CA ALA A 54 26.08 -0.25 19.42
C ALA A 54 25.42 0.19 20.73
N PHE A 55 26.22 0.39 21.79
CA PHE A 55 25.73 0.88 23.08
C PHE A 55 25.22 2.33 23.03
N SER A 56 25.82 3.21 22.22
CA SER A 56 25.42 4.62 22.13
C SER A 56 24.06 4.82 21.45
N ILE A 57 23.69 3.86 20.60
CA ILE A 57 22.37 3.82 19.96
C ILE A 57 21.33 3.22 20.95
N GLU A 58 21.79 2.40 21.89
CA GLU A 58 21.00 1.73 22.92
C GLU A 58 20.71 2.69 24.08
N ARG A 59 19.48 3.20 24.20
CA ARG A 59 19.14 4.10 25.32
C ARG A 59 18.79 3.37 26.62
N GLU A 60 18.35 2.11 26.58
CA GLU A 60 17.84 1.39 27.77
C GLU A 60 18.14 -0.14 27.76
N GLY A 61 19.24 -0.56 27.14
CA GLY A 61 19.78 -1.93 27.24
C GLY A 61 19.13 -2.98 26.33
N ARG A 62 18.39 -2.58 25.29
CA ARG A 62 17.86 -3.50 24.27
C ARG A 62 17.89 -2.93 22.85
N PHE A 63 19.09 -2.69 22.29
CA PHE A 63 19.29 -2.23 20.91
C PHE A 63 18.48 -3.03 19.88
N VAL A 64 18.50 -4.35 20.04
CA VAL A 64 17.77 -5.33 19.23
C VAL A 64 16.26 -5.13 19.35
N ASP A 65 15.72 -5.00 20.57
CA ASP A 65 14.28 -4.80 20.78
C ASP A 65 13.80 -3.44 20.29
N GLU A 66 14.63 -2.39 20.31
CA GLU A 66 14.26 -1.08 19.75
C GLU A 66 14.19 -1.10 18.22
N ILE A 67 15.14 -1.80 17.56
CA ILE A 67 15.10 -1.99 16.10
C ILE A 67 13.93 -2.89 15.72
N PHE A 68 13.71 -4.00 16.42
CA PHE A 68 12.67 -4.97 16.10
C PHE A 68 11.28 -4.58 16.60
N GLY A 69 11.18 -3.77 17.64
CA GLY A 69 9.94 -3.28 18.22
C GLY A 69 9.09 -2.54 17.20
N GLU A 70 9.72 -1.71 16.35
CA GLU A 70 9.05 -1.03 15.24
C GLU A 70 8.48 -2.01 14.21
N PHE A 71 9.23 -3.06 13.86
CA PHE A 71 8.74 -4.08 12.93
C PHE A 71 7.58 -4.89 13.53
N HIS A 72 7.65 -5.20 14.84
CA HIS A 72 6.59 -5.87 15.57
C HIS A 72 5.33 -5.02 15.71
N GLN A 73 5.44 -3.74 16.08
CA GLN A 73 4.31 -2.81 16.18
C GLN A 73 3.56 -2.69 14.84
N LEU A 74 4.29 -2.78 13.73
CA LEU A 74 3.75 -2.73 12.38
C LEU A 74 3.34 -4.11 11.82
N ASN A 75 3.36 -5.17 12.65
CA ASN A 75 3.05 -6.56 12.30
C ASN A 75 3.73 -7.02 11.01
N LEU A 76 4.98 -6.61 10.80
CA LEU A 76 5.75 -7.03 9.63
C LEU A 76 6.14 -8.50 9.80
N ILE A 77 5.74 -9.32 8.82
CA ILE A 77 5.88 -10.78 8.85
C ILE A 77 7.35 -11.22 8.78
N SER A 78 8.22 -10.39 8.19
CA SER A 78 9.64 -10.67 8.03
C SER A 78 10.49 -9.70 8.86
N LEU A 79 11.10 -10.21 9.92
CA LEU A 79 12.12 -9.53 10.70
C LEU A 79 13.49 -9.90 10.12
N PRO A 80 14.31 -8.93 9.67
CA PRO A 80 15.65 -9.22 9.21
C PRO A 80 16.52 -9.70 10.38
N ARG A 81 17.33 -10.73 10.19
CA ARG A 81 18.35 -11.13 11.16
C ARG A 81 19.53 -10.19 11.08
N ILE A 82 20.00 -9.70 12.22
CA ILE A 82 21.15 -8.81 12.31
C ILE A 82 22.34 -9.59 12.86
N THR A 83 23.48 -9.49 12.18
CA THR A 83 24.76 -10.04 12.63
C THR A 83 25.73 -8.90 12.88
N GLY A 84 26.08 -8.68 14.15
CA GLY A 84 27.03 -7.65 14.55
C GLY A 84 28.47 -8.13 14.43
N VAL A 85 29.33 -7.30 13.84
CA VAL A 85 30.78 -7.50 13.76
C VAL A 85 31.51 -6.18 14.00
N SER A 86 32.75 -6.28 14.48
CA SER A 86 33.56 -5.12 14.88
C SER A 86 34.97 -5.11 14.26
N THR A 87 35.46 -6.28 13.82
CA THR A 87 36.80 -6.45 13.25
C THR A 87 36.78 -6.88 11.78
N LYS A 88 37.93 -6.75 11.11
CA LYS A 88 38.09 -7.16 9.71
C LYS A 88 37.96 -8.67 9.55
N GLU A 89 38.53 -9.41 10.48
CA GLU A 89 38.56 -10.86 10.51
C GLU A 89 37.13 -11.41 10.63
N GLU A 90 36.33 -10.84 11.54
CA GLU A 90 34.91 -11.17 11.70
C GLU A 90 34.10 -10.85 10.43
N VAL A 91 34.34 -9.70 9.79
CA VAL A 91 33.66 -9.35 8.53
C VAL A 91 33.92 -10.41 7.46
N LEU A 92 35.18 -10.79 7.25
CA LEU A 92 35.55 -11.79 6.25
C LEU A 92 34.98 -13.17 6.59
N GLU A 93 35.03 -13.55 7.86
CA GLU A 93 34.46 -14.82 8.34
C GLU A 93 32.95 -14.88 8.08
N GLN A 94 32.21 -13.82 8.40
CA GLN A 94 30.76 -13.79 8.20
C GLN A 94 30.40 -13.77 6.71
N LEU A 95 31.12 -12.99 5.90
CA LEU A 95 30.93 -12.96 4.44
C LEU A 95 31.19 -14.34 3.79
N ALA A 96 32.09 -15.14 4.36
CA ALA A 96 32.35 -16.51 3.90
C ALA A 96 31.25 -17.50 4.33
N LYS A 97 30.61 -17.29 5.49
CA LYS A 97 29.59 -18.19 6.05
C LYS A 97 28.22 -18.05 5.40
N LYS A 98 27.81 -16.83 5.05
CA LYS A 98 26.46 -16.58 4.52
C LYS A 98 26.39 -15.34 3.63
N GLN A 99 25.33 -15.27 2.84
CA GLN A 99 25.02 -14.09 2.04
C GLN A 99 24.24 -13.07 2.86
N PHE A 100 24.55 -11.80 2.65
CA PHE A 100 23.85 -10.67 3.27
C PHE A 100 23.14 -9.85 2.20
N ASP A 101 21.94 -9.38 2.55
CA ASP A 101 21.11 -8.55 1.66
C ASP A 101 21.45 -7.06 1.81
N LEU A 102 21.97 -6.66 2.97
CA LEU A 102 22.34 -5.29 3.30
C LEU A 102 23.49 -5.28 4.32
N VAL A 103 24.46 -4.39 4.10
CA VAL A 103 25.48 -4.06 5.11
C VAL A 103 25.20 -2.67 5.65
N ILE A 104 25.21 -2.51 6.96
CA ILE A 104 25.15 -1.21 7.64
C ILE A 104 26.46 -1.00 8.38
N ILE A 105 27.18 0.07 8.04
CA ILE A 105 28.39 0.47 8.74
C ILE A 105 28.06 1.68 9.60
N ILE A 106 28.28 1.58 10.91
CA ILE A 106 28.16 2.74 11.80
C ILE A 106 29.50 3.47 11.83
N ALA A 107 29.46 4.77 11.52
CA ALA A 107 30.61 5.65 11.62
C ALA A 107 30.80 6.07 13.09
N GLY A 108 31.68 5.35 13.77
CA GLY A 108 32.17 5.70 15.10
C GLY A 108 33.35 6.67 15.07
N MET A 109 34.17 6.64 16.14
CA MET A 109 35.32 7.54 16.29
C MET A 109 36.41 7.33 15.22
N ASP A 110 36.60 6.10 14.74
CA ASP A 110 37.59 5.78 13.73
C ASP A 110 37.05 6.03 12.32
N LYS A 111 37.41 7.19 11.79
CA LYS A 111 36.96 7.66 10.48
C LYS A 111 37.46 6.83 9.30
N SER A 112 38.50 6.02 9.49
CA SER A 112 39.10 5.20 8.43
C SER A 112 38.33 3.90 8.18
N LYS A 113 37.65 3.37 9.22
CA LYS A 113 36.95 2.08 9.18
C LYS A 113 35.91 1.97 8.06
N PRO A 114 34.98 2.93 7.86
CA PRO A 114 33.99 2.79 6.81
C PRO A 114 34.58 2.62 5.41
N LYS A 115 35.68 3.31 5.12
CA LYS A 115 36.38 3.19 3.84
C LYS A 115 37.08 1.84 3.68
N LEU A 116 37.70 1.35 4.76
CA LEU A 116 38.37 0.06 4.77
C LEU A 116 37.36 -1.08 4.57
N PHE A 117 36.32 -1.13 5.39
CA PHE A 117 35.32 -2.19 5.34
C PHE A 117 34.55 -2.19 4.03
N SER A 118 34.10 -1.03 3.54
CA SER A 118 33.37 -0.94 2.27
C SER A 118 34.19 -1.48 1.08
N LYS A 119 35.49 -1.20 1.03
CA LYS A 119 36.39 -1.80 0.02
C LYS A 119 36.46 -3.32 0.14
N ILE A 120 36.68 -3.84 1.34
CA ILE A 120 36.82 -5.28 1.59
C ILE A 120 35.53 -6.03 1.20
N ILE A 121 34.38 -5.49 1.58
CA ILE A 121 33.07 -6.06 1.24
C ILE A 121 32.87 -6.06 -0.27
N LYS A 122 33.08 -4.91 -0.94
CA LYS A 122 32.89 -4.80 -2.40
C LYS A 122 33.87 -5.67 -3.19
N GLN A 123 35.06 -5.97 -2.66
CA GLN A 123 35.99 -6.92 -3.26
C GLN A 123 35.48 -8.37 -3.21
N ASN A 124 34.79 -8.75 -2.13
CA ASN A 124 34.24 -10.09 -1.97
C ASN A 124 32.89 -10.25 -2.70
N ASN A 125 32.03 -9.24 -2.61
CA ASN A 125 30.75 -9.20 -3.31
C ASN A 125 30.39 -7.75 -3.70
N PRO A 126 30.60 -7.37 -4.98
CA PRO A 126 30.31 -6.03 -5.48
C PRO A 126 28.83 -5.64 -5.39
N LEU A 127 27.92 -6.62 -5.35
CA LEU A 127 26.48 -6.41 -5.46
C LEU A 127 25.80 -6.12 -4.12
N ILE A 128 26.45 -6.43 -2.99
CA ILE A 128 25.85 -6.18 -1.66
C ILE A 128 25.76 -4.67 -1.43
N PRO A 129 24.57 -4.10 -1.19
CA PRO A 129 24.44 -2.70 -0.86
C PRO A 129 25.00 -2.41 0.53
N ILE A 130 25.76 -1.32 0.63
CA ILE A 130 26.41 -0.85 1.84
C ILE A 130 25.84 0.52 2.19
N TYR A 131 25.17 0.62 3.32
CA TYR A 131 24.73 1.89 3.88
C TYR A 131 25.63 2.33 5.02
N LEU A 132 25.91 3.62 5.08
CA LEU A 132 26.63 4.26 6.17
C LEU A 132 25.65 4.92 7.12
N LEU A 133 25.80 4.72 8.43
CA LEU A 133 25.04 5.44 9.47
C LEU A 133 25.99 6.32 10.27
N LEU A 134 25.80 7.63 10.18
CA LEU A 134 26.61 8.62 10.89
C LEU A 134 26.00 8.92 12.26
N ASN A 135 26.83 8.88 13.32
CA ASN A 135 26.36 9.20 14.68
C ASN A 135 26.09 10.70 14.88
N ASN A 136 26.64 11.57 14.03
CA ASN A 136 26.47 13.01 14.15
C ASN A 136 26.48 13.72 12.78
N ASN A 137 25.93 14.94 12.76
CA ASN A 137 25.87 15.78 11.56
C ASN A 137 27.24 16.37 11.14
N LYS A 138 28.21 16.45 12.06
CA LYS A 138 29.50 17.12 11.80
C LYS A 138 30.36 16.30 10.81
N ASP A 139 30.19 14.98 10.80
CA ASP A 139 30.99 14.08 9.98
C ASP A 139 30.46 13.92 8.53
N ILE A 140 29.28 14.47 8.21
CA ILE A 140 28.68 14.42 6.86
C ILE A 140 29.66 14.95 5.81
N HIS A 141 30.23 16.14 6.05
CA HIS A 141 31.13 16.77 5.08
C HIS A 141 32.43 15.98 4.88
N TYR A 142 32.95 15.40 5.95
CA TYR A 142 34.14 14.56 5.87
C TYR A 142 33.88 13.33 4.99
N TYR A 143 32.79 12.61 5.25
CA TYR A 143 32.51 11.37 4.55
C TYR A 143 32.07 11.57 3.10
N SER A 144 31.29 12.59 2.80
CA SER A 144 30.91 12.94 1.41
C SER A 144 32.12 13.25 0.51
N GLN A 145 33.22 13.76 1.06
CA GLN A 145 34.46 14.00 0.31
C GLN A 145 35.38 12.78 0.19
N HIS A 146 35.37 11.89 1.19
CA HIS A 146 36.40 10.85 1.33
C HIS A 146 35.89 9.43 0.97
N LEU A 147 34.58 9.25 0.91
CA LEU A 147 33.91 8.02 0.50
C LEU A 147 33.23 8.25 -0.84
N SER A 148 33.41 7.29 -1.76
CA SER A 148 32.80 7.34 -3.07
C SER A 148 31.49 6.55 -3.06
N ASP A 149 30.50 7.07 -3.78
CA ASP A 149 29.23 6.40 -4.07
C ASP A 149 29.41 5.01 -4.72
N ARG A 150 30.59 4.73 -5.28
CA ARG A 150 30.96 3.40 -5.79
C ARG A 150 30.97 2.32 -4.70
N PHE A 151 31.30 2.70 -3.48
CA PHE A 151 31.44 1.76 -2.36
C PHE A 151 30.28 1.82 -1.37
N ILE A 152 29.60 2.97 -1.30
CA ILE A 152 28.50 3.22 -0.35
C ILE A 152 27.32 3.75 -1.13
N GLU A 153 26.24 2.97 -1.16
CA GLU A 153 25.04 3.31 -1.90
C GLU A 153 24.28 4.47 -1.28
N ARG A 154 24.28 4.59 0.05
CA ARG A 154 23.63 5.70 0.77
C ARG A 154 24.22 5.92 2.16
N THR A 155 24.17 7.18 2.59
CA THR A 155 24.56 7.61 3.93
C THR A 155 23.32 8.07 4.70
N PHE A 156 23.17 7.69 5.96
CA PHE A 156 22.09 8.09 6.85
C PHE A 156 22.69 8.75 8.08
N VAL A 157 21.89 9.54 8.79
CA VAL A 157 22.34 10.24 10.00
C VAL A 157 21.42 9.87 11.16
N TRP A 158 22.02 9.36 12.22
CA TRP A 158 21.33 9.05 13.47
C TRP A 158 20.80 10.34 14.10
N ASN A 159 19.49 10.35 14.37
CA ASN A 159 18.75 11.46 14.97
C ASN A 159 18.17 11.11 16.34
N GLY A 160 18.56 9.97 16.93
CA GLY A 160 18.01 9.46 18.19
C GLY A 160 16.71 8.66 18.04
N ASP A 161 16.36 8.24 16.82
CA ASP A 161 15.14 7.50 16.51
C ASP A 161 15.49 6.16 15.84
N SER A 162 15.20 5.04 16.50
CA SER A 162 15.51 3.68 16.02
C SER A 162 14.75 3.29 14.75
N SER A 163 13.65 3.98 14.43
CA SER A 163 12.89 3.76 13.21
C SER A 163 13.68 4.07 11.93
N ILE A 164 14.86 4.72 12.04
CA ILE A 164 15.79 4.88 10.93
C ILE A 164 16.29 3.54 10.36
N PHE A 165 16.46 2.50 11.18
CA PHE A 165 16.86 1.18 10.70
C PHE A 165 15.77 0.55 9.83
N LEU A 166 14.50 0.68 10.25
CA LEU A 166 13.35 0.30 9.44
C LEU A 166 13.35 1.09 8.12
N ALA A 167 13.60 2.40 8.18
CA ALA A 167 13.65 3.25 7.00
C ALA A 167 14.75 2.85 6.02
N MET A 168 15.95 2.51 6.50
CA MET A 168 17.06 2.00 5.68
C MET A 168 16.67 0.70 4.96
N VAL A 169 16.10 -0.25 5.70
CA VAL A 169 15.62 -1.52 5.13
C VAL A 169 14.55 -1.26 4.07
N LYS A 170 13.52 -0.46 4.37
CA LYS A 170 12.42 -0.17 3.44
C LYS A 170 12.85 0.67 2.24
N HIS A 171 13.84 1.54 2.41
CA HIS A 171 14.46 2.28 1.31
C HIS A 171 15.12 1.32 0.32
N LEU A 172 15.88 0.33 0.79
CA LEU A 172 16.46 -0.68 -0.09
C LEU A 172 15.37 -1.54 -0.76
N GLU A 173 14.41 -2.05 0.02
CA GLU A 173 13.32 -2.88 -0.52
C GLU A 173 12.52 -2.14 -1.59
N ASP A 174 12.17 -0.87 -1.38
CA ASP A 174 11.37 -0.11 -2.34
C ASP A 174 12.17 0.16 -3.61
N ARG A 175 13.44 0.54 -3.50
CA ARG A 175 14.31 0.79 -4.65
C ARG A 175 14.47 -0.45 -5.54
N VAL A 176 14.60 -1.63 -4.95
CA VAL A 176 14.77 -2.89 -5.69
C VAL A 176 13.44 -3.35 -6.30
N ASN A 177 12.33 -3.22 -5.57
CA ASN A 177 11.05 -3.79 -5.99
C ASN A 177 10.19 -2.87 -6.87
N VAL A 178 10.40 -1.56 -6.86
CA VAL A 178 9.49 -0.59 -7.52
C VAL A 178 9.19 -0.90 -8.98
N GLU A 179 10.18 -1.39 -9.73
CA GLU A 179 9.96 -1.75 -11.13
C GLU A 179 9.06 -2.98 -11.29
N ASN A 180 9.31 -4.04 -10.51
CA ASN A 180 8.43 -5.21 -10.50
C ASN A 180 7.02 -4.80 -10.06
N ASP A 181 6.92 -4.12 -8.93
CA ASP A 181 5.67 -3.84 -8.25
C ASP A 181 4.76 -2.88 -9.03
N THR A 182 5.33 -1.99 -9.84
CA THR A 182 4.56 -1.11 -10.74
C THR A 182 4.15 -1.82 -12.04
N LYS A 183 4.84 -2.89 -12.43
CA LYS A 183 4.46 -3.73 -13.58
C LYS A 183 3.41 -4.78 -13.20
N THR A 184 3.60 -5.46 -12.07
CA THR A 184 2.72 -6.54 -11.58
C THR A 184 1.49 -5.99 -10.88
N GLY A 185 1.64 -4.90 -10.13
CA GLY A 185 0.58 -4.27 -9.35
C GLY A 185 0.32 -2.83 -9.74
N ILE A 186 -0.84 -2.32 -9.34
CA ILE A 186 -1.16 -0.89 -9.45
C ILE A 186 -0.56 -0.17 -8.22
N ILE A 187 0.73 -0.42 -7.98
CA ILE A 187 1.46 0.18 -6.88
C ILE A 187 1.81 1.61 -7.21
N LYS A 188 1.65 2.46 -6.21
CA LYS A 188 1.84 3.89 -6.29
C LYS A 188 3.20 4.30 -5.73
N VAL A 189 3.74 5.40 -6.24
CA VAL A 189 5.09 5.88 -5.95
C VAL A 189 5.03 7.28 -5.36
N VAL A 190 5.60 7.47 -4.18
CA VAL A 190 5.92 8.77 -3.60
C VAL A 190 7.35 9.09 -3.98
N LEU A 191 7.56 10.16 -4.74
CA LEU A 191 8.89 10.64 -5.13
C LEU A 191 9.36 11.67 -4.10
N LEU A 192 10.44 11.35 -3.39
CA LEU A 192 11.12 12.25 -2.46
C LEU A 192 12.41 12.76 -3.11
N VAL A 193 12.52 14.07 -3.31
CA VAL A 193 13.71 14.74 -3.82
C VAL A 193 14.36 15.50 -2.67
N GLU A 194 15.45 14.94 -2.15
CA GLU A 194 16.21 15.48 -1.03
C GLU A 194 17.68 15.05 -1.17
N ASP A 195 18.57 16.03 -1.14
CA ASP A 195 20.02 15.83 -1.24
C ASP A 195 20.69 15.79 0.13
N SER A 196 20.12 16.42 1.16
CA SER A 196 20.73 16.44 2.50
C SER A 196 20.41 15.17 3.30
N GLU A 197 21.48 14.48 3.72
CA GLU A 197 21.44 13.25 4.53
C GLU A 197 20.70 13.44 5.85
N LYS A 198 20.87 14.62 6.47
CA LYS A 198 20.17 14.99 7.70
C LYS A 198 18.64 15.01 7.53
N TYR A 199 18.15 15.44 6.37
CA TYR A 199 16.73 15.68 6.15
C TYR A 199 16.02 14.40 5.72
N TYR A 200 16.53 13.67 4.73
CA TYR A 200 15.87 12.41 4.35
C TYR A 200 15.96 11.34 5.46
N SER A 201 17.01 11.36 6.30
CA SER A 201 17.11 10.47 7.46
C SER A 201 16.02 10.75 8.50
N ARG A 202 15.47 11.98 8.54
CA ARG A 202 14.32 12.35 9.38
C ARG A 202 12.98 12.09 8.69
N TYR A 203 12.91 12.25 7.38
CA TYR A 203 11.66 12.11 6.62
C TYR A 203 11.26 10.66 6.36
N LEU A 204 12.22 9.83 5.94
CA LEU A 204 11.93 8.45 5.54
C LEU A 204 11.26 7.64 6.67
N PRO A 205 11.70 7.70 7.94
CA PRO A 205 11.04 6.94 9.00
C PRO A 205 9.58 7.35 9.19
N VAL A 206 9.29 8.66 9.17
CA VAL A 206 7.92 9.18 9.27
C VAL A 206 7.07 8.78 8.07
N LEU A 207 7.61 8.90 6.86
CA LEU A 207 6.92 8.50 5.63
C LEU A 207 6.55 7.00 5.67
N TYR A 208 7.51 6.14 6.03
CA TYR A 208 7.27 4.71 6.13
C TYR A 208 6.27 4.36 7.21
N HIS A 209 6.37 4.97 8.40
CA HIS A 209 5.40 4.75 9.47
C HIS A 209 3.99 5.11 9.01
N VAL A 210 3.79 6.29 8.42
CA VAL A 210 2.46 6.71 7.96
C VAL A 210 1.92 5.77 6.89
N ILE A 211 2.71 5.44 5.87
CA ILE A 211 2.30 4.55 4.78
C ILE A 211 1.93 3.15 5.31
N LEU A 212 2.77 2.59 6.19
CA LEU A 212 2.53 1.27 6.77
C LEU A 212 1.29 1.26 7.68
N GLU A 213 1.13 2.29 8.51
CA GLU A 213 -0.05 2.44 9.37
C GLU A 213 -1.35 2.50 8.55
N GLN A 214 -1.36 3.25 7.44
CA GLN A 214 -2.53 3.29 6.57
C GLN A 214 -2.83 1.95 5.92
N THR A 215 -1.79 1.30 5.40
CA THR A 215 -1.93 -0.02 4.77
C THR A 215 -2.54 -1.01 5.76
N ARG A 216 -2.13 -0.96 7.04
CA ARG A 216 -2.69 -1.80 8.11
C ARG A 216 -4.18 -1.52 8.35
N ARG A 217 -4.60 -0.25 8.42
CA ARG A 217 -6.01 0.13 8.68
C ARG A 217 -6.96 -0.46 7.63
N ILE A 218 -6.59 -0.34 6.36
CA ILE A 218 -7.34 -0.87 5.21
C ILE A 218 -7.50 -2.40 5.28
N ILE A 219 -6.56 -3.08 5.92
CA ILE A 219 -6.54 -4.54 6.03
C ILE A 219 -7.41 -5.01 7.19
N THR A 220 -7.40 -4.30 8.32
CA THR A 220 -8.26 -4.62 9.48
C THR A 220 -9.75 -4.50 9.17
N GLU A 221 -10.15 -3.64 8.22
CA GLU A 221 -11.56 -3.44 7.85
C GLU A 221 -12.12 -4.55 6.95
N VAL A 222 -11.27 -5.39 6.35
CA VAL A 222 -11.72 -6.47 5.48
C VAL A 222 -11.97 -7.75 6.28
N LYS A 223 -13.22 -8.23 6.25
CA LYS A 223 -13.65 -9.55 6.76
C LYS A 223 -13.15 -10.68 5.84
N SER A 224 -11.84 -10.80 5.63
CA SER A 224 -11.20 -11.85 4.84
C SER A 224 -10.22 -12.69 5.67
N ASP A 225 -9.82 -13.83 5.11
CA ASP A 225 -8.75 -14.73 5.59
C ASP A 225 -7.47 -13.96 6.01
N GLU A 226 -6.88 -14.35 7.14
CA GLU A 226 -5.65 -13.77 7.72
C GLU A 226 -4.46 -13.83 6.76
N LEU A 227 -4.33 -14.89 5.97
CA LEU A 227 -3.29 -15.01 4.94
C LEU A 227 -3.44 -13.95 3.84
N TYR A 228 -4.68 -13.60 3.47
CA TYR A 228 -4.93 -12.58 2.46
C TYR A 228 -4.66 -11.17 2.98
N LYS A 229 -4.97 -10.92 4.27
CA LYS A 229 -4.62 -9.67 4.95
C LYS A 229 -3.11 -9.40 4.90
N ILE A 230 -2.32 -10.43 5.19
CA ILE A 230 -0.85 -10.40 5.11
C ILE A 230 -0.34 -9.97 3.74
N LEU A 231 -0.91 -10.52 2.66
CA LEU A 231 -0.45 -10.22 1.29
C LEU A 231 -0.78 -8.77 0.90
N ARG A 232 -1.92 -8.24 1.35
CA ARG A 232 -2.31 -6.85 1.10
C ARG A 232 -1.36 -5.83 1.74
N LEU A 233 -0.59 -6.19 2.80
CA LEU A 233 0.46 -5.30 3.34
C LEU A 233 1.54 -4.97 2.31
N ARG A 234 1.74 -5.85 1.31
CA ARG A 234 2.70 -5.65 0.22
C ARG A 234 2.21 -4.61 -0.78
N ALA A 235 0.90 -4.32 -0.80
CA ALA A 235 0.28 -3.35 -1.71
C ALA A 235 0.50 -1.88 -1.32
N ARG A 236 1.33 -1.61 -0.30
CA ARG A 236 1.65 -0.25 0.11
C ARG A 236 2.34 0.55 -1.00
N PRO A 237 2.13 1.88 -1.06
CA PRO A 237 2.96 2.77 -1.87
C PRO A 237 4.47 2.60 -1.59
N ARG A 238 5.25 2.75 -2.66
CA ARG A 238 6.73 2.77 -2.63
C ARG A 238 7.22 4.19 -2.46
N VAL A 239 8.25 4.39 -1.66
CA VAL A 239 8.94 5.68 -1.54
C VAL A 239 10.26 5.59 -2.28
N ILE A 240 10.48 6.49 -3.23
CA ILE A 240 11.72 6.59 -4.00
C ILE A 240 12.41 7.89 -3.67
N LEU A 241 13.62 7.79 -3.10
CA LEU A 241 14.48 8.92 -2.78
C LEU A 241 15.48 9.17 -3.93
N VAL A 242 15.55 10.40 -4.40
CA VAL A 242 16.55 10.90 -5.35
C VAL A 242 17.14 12.22 -4.84
N SER A 243 18.33 12.58 -5.32
CA SER A 243 19.08 13.75 -4.80
C SER A 243 19.42 14.81 -5.85
N ASN A 244 19.01 14.62 -7.11
CA ASN A 244 19.23 15.59 -8.18
C ASN A 244 18.03 15.65 -9.12
N TYR A 245 18.01 16.70 -9.94
CA TYR A 245 16.93 16.99 -10.88
C TYR A 245 16.79 15.92 -11.96
N GLU A 246 17.89 15.46 -12.52
CA GLU A 246 17.91 14.53 -13.64
C GLU A 246 17.30 13.18 -13.23
N ASP A 247 17.68 12.67 -12.06
CA ASP A 247 17.11 11.47 -11.47
C ASP A 247 15.64 11.65 -11.10
N ALA A 248 15.26 12.80 -10.56
CA ALA A 248 13.86 13.10 -10.27
C ALA A 248 13.00 13.07 -11.54
N VAL A 249 13.45 13.71 -12.62
CA VAL A 249 12.75 13.67 -13.91
C VAL A 249 12.70 12.26 -14.47
N ARG A 250 13.82 11.53 -14.44
CA ARG A 250 13.90 10.14 -14.95
C ARG A 250 12.93 9.22 -14.22
N ILE A 251 12.88 9.27 -12.89
CA ILE A 251 11.96 8.47 -12.07
C ILE A 251 10.52 8.91 -12.31
N ALA A 252 10.26 10.21 -12.34
CA ALA A 252 8.91 10.73 -12.57
C ALA A 252 8.35 10.33 -13.94
N GLN A 253 9.16 10.35 -14.99
CA GLN A 253 8.78 9.89 -16.32
C GLN A 253 8.57 8.38 -16.38
N LYS A 254 9.50 7.60 -15.79
CA LYS A 254 9.40 6.13 -15.78
C LYS A 254 8.12 5.64 -15.08
N TYR A 255 7.70 6.34 -14.02
CA TYR A 255 6.56 5.96 -13.19
C TYR A 255 5.39 6.94 -13.27
N GLU A 256 5.25 7.68 -14.37
CA GLU A 256 4.28 8.79 -14.51
C GLU A 256 2.85 8.39 -14.10
N LYS A 257 2.38 7.23 -14.56
CA LYS A 257 1.03 6.69 -14.24
C LYS A 257 0.89 6.19 -12.80
N HIS A 258 2.01 6.01 -12.11
CA HIS A 258 2.12 5.46 -10.77
C HIS A 258 2.49 6.51 -9.72
N LEU A 259 2.82 7.75 -10.11
CA LEU A 259 3.08 8.82 -9.15
C LEU A 259 1.84 9.11 -8.30
N LEU A 260 2.04 9.08 -6.99
CA LEU A 260 1.07 9.45 -5.97
C LEU A 260 1.29 10.87 -5.49
N ALA A 261 2.54 11.24 -5.27
CA ALA A 261 2.94 12.55 -4.79
C ALA A 261 4.41 12.84 -5.06
N LEU A 262 4.74 14.13 -5.08
CA LEU A 262 6.09 14.66 -5.04
C LEU A 262 6.32 15.35 -3.69
N ILE A 263 7.46 15.06 -3.06
CA ILE A 263 7.99 15.83 -1.93
C ILE A 263 9.37 16.31 -2.39
N THR A 264 9.57 17.62 -2.49
CA THR A 264 10.81 18.16 -3.07
C THR A 264 11.36 19.32 -2.25
N ASP A 265 12.67 19.32 -2.02
CA ASP A 265 13.37 20.56 -1.66
C ASP A 265 13.25 21.58 -2.80
N VAL A 266 13.44 22.86 -2.49
CA VAL A 266 13.50 23.94 -3.48
C VAL A 266 14.86 23.96 -4.17
N LYS A 267 15.94 23.78 -3.41
CA LYS A 267 17.32 23.96 -3.87
C LYS A 267 18.08 22.63 -3.85
N PHE A 268 18.46 22.13 -5.02
CA PHE A 268 19.28 20.93 -5.17
C PHE A 268 20.03 20.94 -6.50
N MET A 269 20.88 19.94 -6.75
CA MET A 269 21.71 19.86 -7.95
C MET A 269 20.88 19.66 -9.22
N ARG A 270 21.20 20.45 -10.25
CA ARG A 270 20.70 20.32 -11.63
C ARG A 270 21.85 20.56 -12.60
N ASN A 271 22.08 19.61 -13.50
CA ASN A 271 23.24 19.60 -14.41
C ASN A 271 24.59 19.78 -13.67
N GLY A 272 24.70 19.22 -12.47
CA GLY A 272 25.91 19.34 -11.62
C GLY A 272 26.10 20.70 -10.95
N VAL A 273 25.14 21.63 -11.06
CA VAL A 273 25.19 22.95 -10.43
C VAL A 273 24.01 23.10 -9.46
N MET A 274 24.23 23.74 -8.31
CA MET A 274 23.15 24.03 -7.36
C MET A 274 22.17 25.04 -7.95
N ASP A 275 20.95 24.61 -8.23
CA ASP A 275 19.85 25.44 -8.72
C ASP A 275 18.91 25.78 -7.56
N LYS A 276 18.72 27.08 -7.30
CA LYS A 276 17.85 27.58 -6.21
C LYS A 276 16.37 27.47 -6.51
N LYS A 277 15.97 27.07 -7.73
CA LYS A 277 14.58 26.92 -8.16
C LYS A 277 14.27 25.53 -8.70
N ALA A 278 15.18 24.57 -8.54
CA ALA A 278 15.06 23.23 -9.09
C ALA A 278 13.73 22.55 -8.70
N GLY A 279 13.31 22.68 -7.43
CA GLY A 279 12.05 22.13 -6.93
C GLY A 279 10.80 22.75 -7.55
N PHE A 280 10.82 24.05 -7.78
CA PHE A 280 9.72 24.76 -8.46
C PHE A 280 9.61 24.34 -9.93
N GLU A 281 10.75 24.27 -10.63
CA GLU A 281 10.79 23.82 -12.02
C GLU A 281 10.34 22.36 -12.17
N LEU A 282 10.74 21.48 -11.24
CA LEU A 282 10.29 20.10 -11.21
C LEU A 282 8.77 20.03 -10.99
N THR A 283 8.25 20.82 -10.05
CA THR A 283 6.81 20.90 -9.77
C THR A 283 6.02 21.34 -10.98
N ARG A 284 6.45 22.41 -11.67
CA ARG A 284 5.83 22.89 -12.92
C ARG A 284 5.83 21.81 -13.99
N LEU A 285 6.96 21.14 -14.18
CA LEU A 285 7.10 20.05 -15.16
C LEU A 285 6.11 18.92 -14.88
N LEU A 286 6.03 18.43 -13.64
CA LEU A 286 5.13 17.32 -13.31
C LEU A 286 3.66 17.72 -13.37
N ARG A 287 3.31 18.94 -12.93
CA ARG A 287 1.94 19.45 -12.98
C ARG A 287 1.46 19.77 -14.40
N SER A 288 2.36 20.05 -15.33
CA SER A 288 1.99 20.17 -16.76
C SER A 288 1.42 18.88 -17.34
N ARG A 289 1.79 17.72 -16.77
CA ARG A 289 1.31 16.40 -17.18
C ARG A 289 0.19 15.88 -16.30
N ASN A 290 0.25 16.16 -14.99
CA ASN A 290 -0.77 15.80 -14.02
C ASN A 290 -1.09 17.01 -13.13
N LYS A 291 -2.08 17.81 -13.55
CA LYS A 291 -2.49 19.05 -12.89
C LYS A 291 -2.79 18.87 -11.39
N ASN A 292 -3.37 17.73 -11.04
CA ASN A 292 -3.83 17.44 -9.68
C ASN A 292 -2.82 16.62 -8.85
N LEU A 293 -1.55 16.52 -9.29
CA LEU A 293 -0.52 15.83 -8.50
C LEU A 293 -0.32 16.55 -7.15
N PRO A 294 -0.51 15.85 -6.01
CA PRO A 294 -0.15 16.37 -4.70
C PRO A 294 1.35 16.64 -4.60
N VAL A 295 1.72 17.84 -4.16
CA VAL A 295 3.13 18.26 -4.03
C VAL A 295 3.35 18.92 -2.68
N ILE A 296 4.39 18.46 -1.97
CA ILE A 296 5.04 19.21 -0.89
C ILE A 296 6.28 19.87 -1.47
N ILE A 297 6.39 21.18 -1.27
CA ILE A 297 7.64 21.91 -1.42
C ILE A 297 8.17 22.22 -0.03
N GLN A 298 9.42 21.87 0.22
CA GLN A 298 10.08 22.15 1.50
C GLN A 298 11.28 23.08 1.29
N SER A 299 11.51 23.99 2.23
CA SER A 299 12.67 24.87 2.20
C SER A 299 13.03 25.36 3.59
N SER A 300 14.30 25.67 3.82
CA SER A 300 14.75 26.41 5.00
C SER A 300 14.61 27.93 4.83
N ASP A 301 14.33 28.40 3.61
CA ASP A 301 14.14 29.82 3.30
C ASP A 301 12.66 30.10 3.10
N ASN A 302 12.06 30.82 4.06
CA ASN A 302 10.63 31.11 4.07
C ASN A 302 10.21 32.08 2.95
N THR A 303 11.14 32.76 2.27
CA THR A 303 10.81 33.58 1.08
C THR A 303 10.25 32.75 -0.06
N ASN A 304 10.58 31.45 -0.11
CA ASN A 304 10.08 30.50 -1.09
C ASN A 304 8.59 30.14 -0.90
N ARG A 305 7.99 30.49 0.24
CA ARG A 305 6.57 30.22 0.51
C ARG A 305 5.66 30.87 -0.53
N ALA A 306 5.93 32.13 -0.89
CA ALA A 306 5.11 32.85 -1.86
C ALA A 306 5.07 32.15 -3.23
N GLU A 307 6.21 31.63 -3.71
CA GLU A 307 6.27 30.89 -4.98
C GLU A 307 5.60 29.51 -4.87
N ALA A 308 5.67 28.85 -3.71
CA ALA A 308 4.96 27.60 -3.45
C ALA A 308 3.42 27.78 -3.39
N ASP A 309 2.95 28.88 -2.81
CA ASP A 309 1.53 29.24 -2.73
C ASP A 309 0.97 29.58 -4.12
N LEU A 310 1.73 30.32 -4.95
CA LEU A 310 1.39 30.60 -6.35
C LEU A 310 1.26 29.33 -7.19
N LEU A 311 2.04 28.31 -6.85
CA LEU A 311 1.95 27.01 -7.50
C LEU A 311 0.82 26.14 -6.93
N GLU A 312 0.07 26.58 -5.92
CA GLU A 312 -0.96 25.80 -5.21
C GLU A 312 -0.38 24.50 -4.60
N THR A 313 0.78 24.60 -3.95
CA THR A 313 1.44 23.47 -3.28
C THR A 313 1.40 23.61 -1.77
N THR A 314 1.60 22.51 -1.04
CA THR A 314 1.82 22.59 0.41
C THR A 314 3.28 22.98 0.66
N PHE A 315 3.51 24.12 1.30
CA PHE A 315 4.84 24.54 1.71
C PHE A 315 5.14 24.12 3.16
N ILE A 316 6.30 23.50 3.36
CA ILE A 316 6.79 23.09 4.68
C ILE A 316 8.13 23.77 4.97
N ASP A 317 8.23 24.45 6.11
CA ASP A 317 9.50 25.03 6.57
C ASP A 317 10.37 23.95 7.22
N LYS A 318 11.57 23.72 6.67
CA LYS A 318 12.55 22.76 7.20
C LYS A 318 13.04 23.08 8.61
N ASN A 319 12.87 24.33 9.05
CA ASN A 319 13.20 24.80 10.40
C ASN A 319 12.04 24.65 11.38
N SER A 320 10.85 24.29 10.91
CA SER A 320 9.67 24.08 11.78
C SER A 320 9.95 23.00 12.82
N GLN A 321 9.61 23.29 14.08
CA GLN A 321 9.61 22.29 15.15
C GLN A 321 8.54 21.22 14.91
N ASN A 322 7.50 21.54 14.12
CA ASN A 322 6.38 20.67 13.79
C ASN A 322 6.51 20.00 12.40
N LEU A 323 7.68 20.10 11.77
CA LEU A 323 7.98 19.54 10.44
C LEU A 323 7.41 18.13 10.21
N LEU A 324 7.59 17.22 11.18
CA LEU A 324 7.12 15.84 11.07
C LEU A 324 5.59 15.74 11.14
N GLN A 325 4.93 16.60 11.93
CA GLN A 325 3.47 16.64 12.03
C GLN A 325 2.85 17.25 10.77
N GLU A 326 3.49 18.25 10.17
CA GLU A 326 3.06 18.83 8.89
C GLU A 326 3.11 17.79 7.76
N ILE A 327 4.17 16.96 7.71
CA ILE A 327 4.24 15.84 6.76
C ILE A 327 3.14 14.81 7.04
N LYS A 328 2.94 14.40 8.30
CA LYS A 328 1.85 13.48 8.67
C LYS A 328 0.48 14.03 8.26
N PHE A 329 0.26 15.33 8.46
CA PHE A 329 -0.96 16.02 8.05
C PHE A 329 -1.13 16.04 6.53
N PHE A 330 -0.07 16.34 5.78
CA PHE A 330 -0.15 16.31 4.32
C PHE A 330 -0.52 14.93 3.79
N LEU A 331 0.19 13.89 4.26
CA LEU A 331 -0.05 12.52 3.83
C LEU A 331 -1.51 12.13 4.08
N ARG A 332 -2.04 12.43 5.28
CA ARG A 332 -3.43 12.17 5.66
C ARG A 332 -4.46 12.91 4.80
N ASN A 333 -4.26 14.20 4.56
CA ASN A 333 -5.28 15.03 3.89
C ASN A 333 -5.22 14.97 2.35
N TYR A 334 -4.03 14.83 1.76
CA TYR A 334 -3.86 14.97 0.32
C TYR A 334 -3.57 13.66 -0.41
N LEU A 335 -3.13 12.60 0.30
CA LEU A 335 -2.94 11.28 -0.31
C LEU A 335 -4.11 10.32 -0.05
N GLY A 336 -5.21 10.81 0.55
CA GLY A 336 -6.37 9.99 0.88
C GLY A 336 -6.14 9.02 2.05
N PHE A 337 -5.12 9.27 2.87
CA PHE A 337 -4.74 8.41 3.97
C PHE A 337 -5.62 8.65 5.20
N GLY A 338 -6.44 7.66 5.56
CA GLY A 338 -7.34 7.71 6.71
C GLY A 338 -8.78 7.99 6.30
N LYS A 339 -9.53 8.69 7.15
CA LYS A 339 -10.95 8.99 6.88
C LYS A 339 -11.07 10.01 5.74
N PHE A 340 -12.06 9.85 4.87
CA PHE A 340 -12.38 10.88 3.87
C PHE A 340 -13.08 12.04 4.56
N ILE A 341 -12.47 13.22 4.58
CA ILE A 341 -13.08 14.41 5.17
C ILE A 341 -13.76 15.20 4.06
N PHE A 342 -15.09 15.25 4.09
CA PHE A 342 -15.87 16.15 3.25
C PHE A 342 -15.66 17.59 3.72
N ARG A 343 -15.37 18.48 2.77
CA ARG A 343 -15.04 19.89 3.04
C ARG A 343 -15.93 20.84 2.25
N THR A 344 -16.12 22.04 2.79
CA THR A 344 -16.73 23.15 2.05
C THR A 344 -15.79 23.63 0.93
N HIS A 345 -16.28 24.52 0.07
CA HIS A 345 -15.44 25.17 -0.96
C HIS A 345 -14.28 26.00 -0.35
N THR A 346 -14.42 26.44 0.91
CA THR A 346 -13.39 27.14 1.69
C THR A 346 -12.41 26.17 2.39
N GLY A 347 -12.64 24.86 2.32
CA GLY A 347 -11.78 23.83 2.92
C GLY A 347 -12.15 23.45 4.35
N GLU A 348 -13.19 24.02 4.94
CA GLU A 348 -13.65 23.68 6.29
C GLU A 348 -14.26 22.28 6.34
N ALA A 349 -13.98 21.51 7.41
CA ALA A 349 -14.46 20.14 7.54
C ALA A 349 -15.96 20.10 7.86
N ILE A 350 -16.73 19.33 7.09
CA ILE A 350 -18.17 19.13 7.28
C ILE A 350 -18.43 17.83 8.04
N THR A 351 -17.88 16.72 7.54
CA THR A 351 -18.08 15.38 8.08
C THR A 351 -16.99 14.45 7.57
N ALA A 352 -16.86 13.26 8.16
CA ALA A 352 -15.83 12.30 7.80
C ALA A 352 -16.41 10.90 7.58
N ALA A 353 -15.98 10.23 6.51
CA ALA A 353 -16.26 8.83 6.25
C ALA A 353 -15.06 7.97 6.65
N ALA A 354 -15.25 7.00 7.53
CA ALA A 354 -14.19 6.06 7.91
C ALA A 354 -13.97 4.97 6.85
N ASN A 355 -15.03 4.55 6.17
CA ASN A 355 -15.03 3.45 5.20
C ASN A 355 -15.93 3.77 3.99
N ILE A 356 -15.92 2.91 2.97
CA ILE A 356 -16.66 3.10 1.71
C ILE A 356 -18.17 3.17 1.93
N ASP A 357 -18.70 2.45 2.93
CA ASP A 357 -20.12 2.42 3.24
C ASP A 357 -20.61 3.74 3.82
N GLU A 358 -19.86 4.28 4.79
CA GLU A 358 -20.07 5.63 5.30
C GLU A 358 -19.91 6.67 4.19
N PHE A 359 -18.90 6.53 3.33
CA PHE A 359 -18.65 7.44 2.22
C PHE A 359 -19.83 7.49 1.24
N MET A 360 -20.35 6.33 0.82
CA MET A 360 -21.55 6.22 -0.03
C MET A 360 -22.79 6.83 0.63
N ASN A 361 -22.97 6.63 1.94
CA ASN A 361 -24.10 7.21 2.67
C ASN A 361 -23.99 8.73 2.81
N LEU A 362 -22.77 9.24 3.00
CA LEU A 362 -22.52 10.67 3.14
C LEU A 362 -22.63 11.42 1.82
N ILE A 363 -22.24 10.83 0.67
CA ILE A 363 -22.47 11.43 -0.67
C ILE A 363 -23.94 11.82 -0.87
N LYS A 364 -24.89 11.05 -0.31
CA LYS A 364 -26.32 11.37 -0.39
C LYS A 364 -26.70 12.63 0.37
N LYS A 365 -25.99 12.94 1.47
CA LYS A 365 -26.38 13.94 2.47
C LYS A 365 -25.58 15.25 2.38
N VAL A 366 -24.32 15.19 1.96
CA VAL A 366 -23.45 16.37 1.94
C VAL A 366 -23.91 17.43 0.92
N PRO A 367 -23.61 18.71 1.13
CA PRO A 367 -23.87 19.76 0.16
C PRO A 367 -23.20 19.50 -1.18
N ILE A 368 -23.83 19.91 -2.29
CA ILE A 368 -23.32 19.65 -3.64
C ILE A 368 -21.98 20.35 -3.90
N ASP A 369 -21.81 21.56 -3.36
CA ASP A 369 -20.54 22.31 -3.42
C ASP A 369 -19.36 21.53 -2.83
N SER A 370 -19.61 20.71 -1.80
CA SER A 370 -18.58 19.83 -1.24
C SER A 370 -18.17 18.77 -2.26
N LEU A 371 -19.14 18.13 -2.92
CA LEU A 371 -18.86 17.11 -3.93
C LEU A 371 -18.10 17.69 -5.12
N LYS A 372 -18.45 18.91 -5.54
CA LYS A 372 -17.73 19.65 -6.57
C LYS A 372 -16.30 19.95 -6.16
N TYR A 373 -16.09 20.51 -4.97
CA TYR A 373 -14.77 20.80 -4.42
C TYR A 373 -13.83 19.59 -4.47
N HIS A 374 -14.36 18.42 -4.07
CA HIS A 374 -13.61 17.16 -4.08
C HIS A 374 -13.45 16.53 -5.47
N GLY A 375 -14.47 16.64 -6.33
CA GLY A 375 -14.46 16.12 -7.70
C GLY A 375 -13.43 16.84 -8.57
N GLU A 376 -13.40 18.17 -8.54
CA GLU A 376 -12.46 19.00 -9.33
C GLU A 376 -10.98 18.71 -8.98
N ARG A 377 -10.73 18.28 -7.74
CA ARG A 377 -9.38 18.02 -7.20
C ARG A 377 -9.03 16.53 -7.15
N ASN A 378 -9.83 15.66 -7.77
CA ASN A 378 -9.64 14.21 -7.81
C ASN A 378 -9.60 13.52 -6.42
N HIS A 379 -10.09 14.17 -5.36
CA HIS A 379 -10.00 13.66 -3.99
C HIS A 379 -10.67 12.28 -3.83
N PHE A 380 -11.78 12.03 -4.54
CA PHE A 380 -12.48 10.74 -4.49
C PHE A 380 -11.63 9.59 -5.03
N SER A 381 -11.04 9.78 -6.22
CA SER A 381 -10.20 8.76 -6.84
C SER A 381 -8.94 8.50 -6.01
N LEU A 382 -8.33 9.54 -5.43
CA LEU A 382 -7.17 9.43 -4.54
C LEU A 382 -7.52 8.66 -3.26
N TRP A 383 -8.65 8.97 -2.62
CA TRP A 383 -9.06 8.27 -1.41
C TRP A 383 -9.44 6.81 -1.67
N LEU A 384 -10.23 6.52 -2.71
CA LEU A 384 -10.56 5.13 -3.08
C LEU A 384 -9.30 4.32 -3.40
N MET A 385 -8.35 4.93 -4.10
CA MET A 385 -7.06 4.32 -4.38
C MET A 385 -6.25 4.06 -3.10
N ALA A 386 -6.25 5.02 -2.16
CA ALA A 386 -5.65 4.83 -0.86
C ALA A 386 -6.32 3.70 -0.08
N GLN A 387 -7.64 3.50 -0.19
CA GLN A 387 -8.37 2.37 0.41
C GLN A 387 -8.13 1.01 -0.29
N GLY A 388 -7.31 0.97 -1.35
CA GLY A 388 -7.06 -0.24 -2.13
C GLY A 388 -8.17 -0.57 -3.14
N GLU A 389 -9.12 0.33 -3.37
CA GLU A 389 -10.22 0.20 -4.32
C GLU A 389 -9.84 0.72 -5.71
N ILE A 390 -8.84 0.07 -6.29
CA ILE A 390 -8.11 0.62 -7.42
C ILE A 390 -8.95 0.67 -8.70
N THR A 391 -9.77 -0.34 -8.93
CA THR A 391 -10.61 -0.45 -10.13
C THR A 391 -11.61 0.70 -10.19
N ILE A 392 -12.36 0.93 -9.12
CA ILE A 392 -13.32 2.03 -9.04
C ILE A 392 -12.64 3.40 -9.01
N ALA A 393 -11.47 3.52 -8.38
CA ALA A 393 -10.67 4.75 -8.44
C ALA A 393 -10.31 5.12 -9.89
N LYS A 394 -9.89 4.16 -10.72
CA LYS A 394 -9.58 4.38 -12.15
C LYS A 394 -10.81 4.74 -12.98
N ILE A 395 -11.98 4.23 -12.62
CA ILE A 395 -13.25 4.58 -13.30
C ILE A 395 -13.64 6.02 -12.98
N ILE A 396 -13.46 6.46 -11.72
CA ILE A 396 -13.85 7.80 -11.27
C ILE A 396 -12.81 8.86 -11.68
N GLN A 397 -11.52 8.53 -11.73
CA GLN A 397 -10.44 9.48 -11.99
C GLN A 397 -10.58 10.35 -13.26
N PRO A 398 -10.96 9.83 -14.45
CA PRO A 398 -11.01 10.63 -15.68
C PRO A 398 -12.24 11.55 -15.76
N ILE A 399 -13.15 11.49 -14.79
CA ILE A 399 -14.47 12.10 -14.88
C ILE A 399 -14.44 13.48 -14.24
N LEU A 400 -14.78 14.49 -15.02
CA LEU A 400 -14.82 15.88 -14.57
C LEU A 400 -16.23 16.26 -14.15
N VAL A 401 -16.35 17.15 -13.15
CA VAL A 401 -17.65 17.69 -12.74
C VAL A 401 -18.34 18.42 -13.90
N THR A 402 -17.54 19.00 -14.81
CA THR A 402 -18.00 19.69 -16.02
C THR A 402 -18.57 18.77 -17.10
N ASP A 403 -18.39 17.45 -16.99
CA ASP A 403 -18.94 16.48 -17.96
C ASP A 403 -20.45 16.28 -17.78
N PHE A 404 -21.05 16.86 -16.74
CA PHE A 404 -22.44 16.67 -16.36
C PHE A 404 -23.27 17.95 -16.58
N SER A 405 -24.53 17.76 -16.96
CA SER A 405 -25.49 18.86 -17.18
C SER A 405 -25.92 19.57 -15.88
N SER A 406 -25.78 18.91 -14.74
CA SER A 406 -26.01 19.48 -13.41
C SER A 406 -25.11 18.82 -12.38
N GLU A 407 -24.83 19.52 -11.30
CA GLU A 407 -24.00 19.00 -10.21
C GLU A 407 -24.69 17.79 -9.52
N GLU A 408 -26.01 17.79 -9.44
CA GLU A 408 -26.83 16.66 -8.98
C GLU A 408 -26.68 15.43 -9.89
N ALA A 409 -26.51 15.62 -11.20
CA ALA A 409 -26.21 14.51 -12.10
C ALA A 409 -24.83 13.89 -11.78
N PHE A 410 -23.84 14.70 -11.40
CA PHE A 410 -22.55 14.20 -10.91
C PHE A 410 -22.71 13.38 -9.61
N ARG A 411 -23.48 13.86 -8.63
CA ARG A 411 -23.78 13.10 -7.40
C ARG A 411 -24.41 11.75 -7.71
N ASN A 412 -25.43 11.75 -8.57
CA ASN A 412 -26.15 10.54 -8.96
C ASN A 412 -25.24 9.57 -9.72
N TYR A 413 -24.38 10.08 -10.60
CA TYR A 413 -23.39 9.29 -11.31
C TYR A 413 -22.38 8.64 -10.35
N LEU A 414 -21.83 9.41 -9.40
CA LEU A 414 -20.87 8.91 -8.42
C LEU A 414 -21.49 7.77 -7.58
N LEU A 415 -22.71 7.97 -7.09
CA LEU A 415 -23.46 6.96 -6.35
C LEU A 415 -23.75 5.72 -7.21
N TYR A 416 -24.23 5.92 -8.44
CA TYR A 416 -24.52 4.82 -9.37
C TYR A 416 -23.28 3.97 -9.63
N THR A 417 -22.13 4.62 -9.88
CA THR A 417 -20.87 3.94 -10.17
C THR A 417 -20.39 3.14 -8.96
N LEU A 418 -20.42 3.72 -7.75
CA LEU A 418 -20.04 3.05 -6.51
C LEU A 418 -20.96 1.86 -6.19
N ILE A 419 -22.28 2.03 -6.32
CA ILE A 419 -23.26 0.97 -6.06
C ILE A 419 -23.09 -0.17 -7.06
N ASN A 420 -22.95 0.13 -8.34
CA ASN A 420 -22.78 -0.92 -9.36
C ASN A 420 -21.47 -1.66 -9.18
N TYR A 421 -20.37 -0.96 -8.90
CA TYR A 421 -19.10 -1.62 -8.60
C TYR A 421 -19.21 -2.56 -7.40
N ARG A 422 -19.85 -2.12 -6.32
CA ARG A 422 -20.11 -2.96 -5.15
C ARG A 422 -20.95 -4.19 -5.50
N ASN A 423 -22.02 -4.02 -6.28
CA ASN A 423 -22.90 -5.10 -6.68
C ASN A 423 -22.17 -6.09 -7.61
N GLU A 424 -21.37 -5.59 -8.57
CA GLU A 424 -20.54 -6.42 -9.45
C GLU A 424 -19.50 -7.24 -8.68
N ILE A 425 -18.88 -6.69 -7.63
CA ILE A 425 -17.96 -7.45 -6.76
C ILE A 425 -18.69 -8.57 -6.03
N LYS A 426 -19.90 -8.28 -5.53
CA LYS A 426 -20.68 -9.24 -4.75
C LYS A 426 -21.26 -10.37 -5.59
N ARG A 427 -21.57 -10.12 -6.87
CA ARG A 427 -22.27 -11.05 -7.78
C ARG A 427 -21.69 -12.47 -7.78
N GLY A 428 -22.59 -13.45 -7.74
CA GLY A 428 -22.25 -14.86 -7.84
C GLY A 428 -21.60 -15.43 -6.59
N ARG A 429 -21.69 -14.75 -5.43
CA ARG A 429 -21.08 -15.21 -4.17
C ARG A 429 -22.12 -15.69 -3.16
N LEU A 430 -21.64 -16.43 -2.15
CA LEU A 430 -22.36 -16.67 -0.92
C LEU A 430 -22.17 -15.46 0.00
N VAL A 431 -23.26 -14.80 0.37
CA VAL A 431 -23.24 -13.59 1.22
C VAL A 431 -23.98 -13.85 2.53
N PRO A 432 -23.50 -13.30 3.67
CA PRO A 432 -24.26 -13.39 4.92
C PRO A 432 -25.59 -12.63 4.80
N PHE A 433 -26.58 -13.03 5.60
CA PHE A 433 -27.90 -12.41 5.60
C PHE A 433 -27.85 -10.89 5.83
N SER A 434 -28.50 -10.17 4.93
CA SER A 434 -28.96 -8.80 5.14
C SER A 434 -30.29 -8.60 4.41
N GLU A 435 -31.14 -7.71 4.92
CA GLU A 435 -32.47 -7.46 4.34
C GLU A 435 -32.38 -6.96 2.89
N ALA A 436 -31.32 -6.22 2.56
CA ALA A 436 -31.06 -5.74 1.21
C ALA A 436 -30.58 -6.86 0.25
N ASP A 437 -29.81 -7.84 0.75
CA ASP A 437 -29.24 -8.92 -0.07
C ASP A 437 -30.29 -10.04 -0.37
N LEU A 438 -31.38 -10.14 0.40
CA LEU A 438 -32.51 -11.07 0.13
C LEU A 438 -33.19 -10.84 -1.22
N LEU A 439 -33.20 -9.60 -1.70
CA LEU A 439 -33.86 -9.22 -2.96
C LEU A 439 -32.96 -9.43 -4.18
N ASP A 440 -31.67 -9.74 -3.97
CA ASP A 440 -30.68 -9.90 -5.01
C ASP A 440 -30.65 -11.33 -5.57
N GLU A 441 -31.16 -11.52 -6.79
CA GLU A 441 -31.14 -12.78 -7.54
C GLU A 441 -29.73 -13.23 -7.97
N THR A 442 -28.72 -12.38 -7.79
CA THR A 442 -27.35 -12.68 -8.22
C THR A 442 -26.51 -13.39 -7.17
N ASN A 443 -27.00 -13.47 -5.94
CA ASN A 443 -26.27 -14.04 -4.81
C ASN A 443 -27.06 -15.15 -4.11
N VAL A 444 -26.32 -16.01 -3.42
CA VAL A 444 -26.92 -16.98 -2.50
C VAL A 444 -26.77 -16.43 -1.09
N VAL A 445 -27.88 -16.33 -0.36
CA VAL A 445 -27.89 -15.76 0.99
C VAL A 445 -27.68 -16.87 2.01
N ASN A 446 -26.71 -16.70 2.91
CA ASN A 446 -26.50 -17.59 4.05
C ASN A 446 -27.24 -17.05 5.28
N LEU A 447 -28.28 -17.76 5.71
CA LEU A 447 -29.14 -17.37 6.83
C LEU A 447 -28.54 -17.72 8.20
N ALA A 448 -27.77 -18.81 8.26
CA ALA A 448 -27.13 -19.28 9.49
C ALA A 448 -25.70 -19.76 9.19
N SER A 449 -24.82 -19.66 10.18
CA SER A 449 -23.43 -20.11 10.10
C SER A 449 -23.33 -21.64 9.97
N GLY A 450 -22.11 -22.11 9.68
CA GLY A 450 -21.81 -23.54 9.62
C GLY A 450 -21.45 -24.06 8.24
N ASN A 451 -21.20 -25.35 8.16
CA ASN A 451 -20.82 -26.02 6.94
C ASN A 451 -22.00 -26.13 5.97
N LEU A 452 -21.67 -26.19 4.68
CA LEU A 452 -22.65 -26.39 3.61
C LEU A 452 -22.63 -27.86 3.16
N GLY A 453 -23.79 -28.51 3.18
CA GLY A 453 -23.97 -29.83 2.59
C GLY A 453 -23.75 -29.83 1.07
N GLY A 454 -23.66 -31.03 0.46
CA GLY A 454 -23.38 -31.18 -0.97
C GLY A 454 -24.33 -30.43 -1.90
N LYS A 455 -25.63 -30.37 -1.56
CA LYS A 455 -26.65 -29.62 -2.33
C LYS A 455 -26.42 -28.10 -2.26
N GLY A 456 -26.14 -27.57 -1.07
CA GLY A 456 -25.85 -26.16 -0.86
C GLY A 456 -24.59 -25.73 -1.61
N ARG A 457 -23.52 -26.51 -1.52
CA ARG A 457 -22.28 -26.28 -2.28
C ARG A 457 -22.52 -26.32 -3.79
N GLY A 458 -23.34 -27.25 -4.29
CA GLY A 458 -23.70 -27.35 -5.70
C GLY A 458 -24.44 -26.10 -6.22
N LEU A 459 -25.41 -25.60 -5.47
CA LEU A 459 -26.14 -24.37 -5.81
C LEU A 459 -25.23 -23.14 -5.81
N VAL A 460 -24.39 -22.98 -4.79
CA VAL A 460 -23.39 -21.90 -4.73
C VAL A 460 -22.43 -21.99 -5.91
N PHE A 461 -21.99 -23.19 -6.27
CA PHE A 461 -21.12 -23.42 -7.42
C PHE A 461 -21.78 -23.02 -8.75
N ILE A 462 -23.02 -23.45 -9.00
CA ILE A 462 -23.78 -23.07 -10.20
C ILE A 462 -23.97 -21.55 -10.26
N ASN A 463 -24.34 -20.92 -9.14
CA ASN A 463 -24.48 -19.47 -9.06
C ASN A 463 -23.15 -18.77 -9.43
N THR A 464 -22.05 -19.27 -8.87
CA THR A 464 -20.71 -18.75 -9.14
C THR A 464 -20.38 -18.87 -10.63
N LEU A 465 -20.64 -20.02 -11.27
CA LEU A 465 -20.40 -20.20 -12.70
C LEU A 465 -21.25 -19.27 -13.55
N LEU A 466 -22.55 -19.18 -13.25
CA LEU A 466 -23.53 -18.39 -14.01
C LEU A 466 -23.12 -16.92 -14.14
N TYR A 467 -22.62 -16.34 -13.04
CA TYR A 467 -22.23 -14.94 -13.00
C TYR A 467 -20.75 -14.71 -13.30
N ASN A 468 -19.92 -15.76 -13.29
CA ASN A 468 -18.50 -15.63 -13.65
C ASN A 468 -18.17 -15.96 -15.10
N ILE A 469 -19.01 -16.72 -15.79
CA ILE A 469 -18.87 -17.07 -17.20
C ILE A 469 -19.90 -16.27 -18.00
N ASN A 470 -19.46 -15.67 -19.11
CA ASN A 470 -20.37 -14.93 -19.98
C ASN A 470 -21.18 -15.88 -20.88
N PHE A 471 -22.12 -16.63 -20.29
CA PHE A 471 -22.98 -17.58 -21.01
C PHE A 471 -23.77 -16.93 -22.15
N ARG A 472 -24.07 -15.62 -22.06
CA ARG A 472 -24.74 -14.88 -23.14
C ARG A 472 -23.90 -14.80 -24.42
N LYS A 473 -22.58 -14.77 -24.32
CA LYS A 473 -21.68 -14.85 -25.48
C LYS A 473 -21.59 -16.28 -26.03
N LEU A 474 -21.70 -17.28 -25.16
CA LEU A 474 -21.58 -18.71 -25.52
C LEU A 474 -22.87 -19.29 -26.11
N ILE A 475 -24.02 -18.87 -25.60
CA ILE A 475 -25.34 -19.41 -25.94
C ILE A 475 -26.25 -18.23 -26.29
N LYS A 476 -26.38 -17.95 -27.59
CA LYS A 476 -27.24 -16.88 -28.09
C LYS A 476 -28.72 -17.26 -27.93
N GLY A 477 -29.56 -16.30 -27.52
CA GLY A 477 -31.01 -16.47 -27.44
C GLY A 477 -31.57 -17.10 -26.16
N ILE A 478 -30.71 -17.66 -25.28
CA ILE A 478 -31.15 -18.27 -24.02
C ILE A 478 -30.71 -17.42 -22.82
N LYS A 479 -31.66 -17.05 -21.96
CA LYS A 479 -31.39 -16.35 -20.70
C LYS A 479 -31.42 -17.35 -19.55
N ILE A 480 -30.25 -17.66 -18.99
CA ILE A 480 -30.11 -18.51 -17.80
C ILE A 480 -30.07 -17.61 -16.56
N ARG A 481 -30.87 -17.94 -15.54
CA ARG A 481 -30.90 -17.26 -14.25
C ARG A 481 -31.09 -18.27 -13.12
N MET A 482 -30.61 -17.95 -11.92
CA MET A 482 -30.89 -18.70 -10.71
C MET A 482 -32.02 -18.01 -9.94
N PRO A 483 -32.99 -18.74 -9.37
CA PRO A 483 -33.97 -18.13 -8.48
C PRO A 483 -33.30 -17.59 -7.21
N ARG A 484 -33.98 -16.67 -6.53
CA ARG A 484 -33.56 -16.22 -5.19
C ARG A 484 -33.38 -17.44 -4.30
N THR A 485 -32.19 -17.59 -3.76
CA THR A 485 -31.79 -18.80 -3.04
C THR A 485 -31.19 -18.41 -1.70
N ALA A 486 -31.71 -19.03 -0.64
CA ALA A 486 -31.18 -18.93 0.70
C ALA A 486 -30.76 -20.31 1.19
N ILE A 487 -29.69 -20.37 1.98
CA ILE A 487 -29.19 -21.59 2.60
C ILE A 487 -29.11 -21.38 4.11
N ILE A 488 -29.46 -22.42 4.85
CA ILE A 488 -29.31 -22.50 6.30
C ILE A 488 -28.10 -23.44 6.55
N GLY A 489 -27.09 -22.94 7.24
CA GLY A 489 -25.90 -23.72 7.59
C GLY A 489 -26.16 -24.75 8.69
N THR A 490 -25.22 -25.66 8.89
CA THR A 490 -25.36 -26.77 9.87
C THR A 490 -25.47 -26.31 11.31
N ASP A 491 -24.95 -25.14 11.66
CA ASP A 491 -24.97 -24.68 13.06
C ASP A 491 -26.41 -24.49 13.54
N GLU A 492 -27.34 -24.12 12.66
CA GLU A 492 -28.77 -24.03 12.99
C GLU A 492 -29.38 -25.40 13.30
N PHE A 493 -28.93 -26.44 12.60
CA PHE A 493 -29.36 -27.81 12.87
C PHE A 493 -28.82 -28.29 14.22
N GLU A 494 -27.56 -27.98 14.52
CA GLU A 494 -26.95 -28.27 15.83
C GLU A 494 -27.70 -27.56 16.95
N LEU A 495 -27.96 -26.26 16.80
CA LEU A 495 -28.78 -25.47 17.72
C LEU A 495 -30.18 -26.08 17.89
N PHE A 496 -30.84 -26.46 16.79
CA PHE A 496 -32.15 -27.12 16.86
C PHE A 496 -32.09 -28.44 17.67
N LEU A 497 -31.06 -29.26 17.47
CA LEU A 497 -30.90 -30.51 18.22
C LEU A 497 -30.65 -30.26 19.71
N GLU A 498 -29.87 -29.22 20.05
CA GLU A 498 -29.61 -28.80 21.43
C GLU A 498 -30.88 -28.26 22.10
N TYR A 499 -31.54 -27.27 21.48
CA TYR A 499 -32.75 -26.64 22.02
C TYR A 499 -33.88 -27.65 22.29
N ASN A 500 -33.98 -28.70 21.47
CA ASN A 500 -35.01 -29.72 21.60
C ASN A 500 -34.53 -30.99 22.34
N ASN A 501 -33.32 -31.00 22.90
CA ASN A 501 -32.72 -32.15 23.60
C ASN A 501 -32.70 -33.46 22.77
N PHE A 502 -32.58 -33.36 21.44
CA PHE A 502 -32.63 -34.52 20.55
C PHE A 502 -31.31 -35.28 20.41
N LEU A 503 -30.19 -34.71 20.89
CA LEU A 503 -28.88 -35.36 20.85
C LEU A 503 -28.91 -36.76 21.48
N GLY A 504 -29.51 -36.91 22.67
CA GLY A 504 -29.62 -38.20 23.36
C GLY A 504 -30.45 -39.27 22.62
N THR A 505 -31.38 -38.84 21.77
CA THR A 505 -32.25 -39.75 20.97
C THR A 505 -31.54 -40.23 19.70
N ILE A 506 -30.70 -39.39 19.11
CA ILE A 506 -29.92 -39.71 17.91
C ILE A 506 -28.79 -40.70 18.25
N TYR A 507 -28.05 -40.46 19.34
CA TYR A 507 -26.98 -41.37 19.80
C TYR A 507 -27.50 -42.74 20.26
N LYS A 508 -28.76 -42.88 20.65
CA LYS A 508 -29.38 -44.19 20.96
C LYS A 508 -29.64 -45.03 19.71
N LYS A 509 -29.79 -44.43 18.53
CA LYS A 509 -30.19 -45.12 17.29
C LYS A 509 -29.04 -45.76 16.51
N GLU A 510 -27.79 -45.33 16.72
CA GLU A 510 -26.61 -45.96 16.08
C GLU A 510 -26.27 -47.33 16.67
N ASN A 511 -26.74 -47.66 17.88
CA ASN A 511 -26.49 -48.95 18.53
C ASN A 511 -27.54 -50.04 18.24
N SER A 512 -28.63 -49.73 17.51
CA SER A 512 -29.58 -50.75 17.07
C SER A 512 -29.49 -50.94 15.56
N LYS A 513 -28.72 -51.96 15.15
CA LYS A 513 -28.79 -52.55 13.82
C LYS A 513 -30.25 -52.70 13.40
N ILE A 514 -30.61 -52.07 12.30
CA ILE A 514 -31.86 -52.34 11.59
C ILE A 514 -31.72 -53.77 11.05
N ASN A 515 -32.31 -54.75 11.74
CA ASN A 515 -32.63 -56.03 11.14
C ASN A 515 -33.79 -55.77 10.17
N VAL A 516 -33.49 -55.90 8.88
CA VAL A 516 -34.50 -56.05 7.84
C VAL A 516 -34.99 -57.49 7.92
N SER A 517 -36.23 -57.67 8.35
CA SER A 517 -37.00 -58.88 8.09
C SER A 517 -38.43 -58.45 7.77
N GLU A 518 -38.81 -58.75 6.52
CA GLU A 518 -40.10 -58.64 5.80
C GLU A 518 -41.23 -57.76 6.35
#